data_AF-A0A9X2KUM5-F1
#
_entry.id   AF-A0A9X2KUM5-F1
#
_cell.length_a   1.000
_cell.length_b   1.000
_cell.length_c   1.000
_cell.angle_alpha   90.00
_cell.angle_beta   90.00
_cell.angle_gamma   90.00
#
_symmetry.space_group_name_H-M   'P 1'
#
loop_
_entity.id
_entity.type
_entity.pdbx_description
1 polymer ?
#
loop_
_entity_poly.entity_id
_entity_poly.type
_entity_poly.pdbx_seq_one_letter_code
_entity_poly.pdbx_strand_id
1 'polypeptide(L)'
;MRRRILWAAALAAIGAAPQPVWAHGRATDVQATLADRLTRFAARIARDRKSGILSPGQADFMTADLTRIWSDATRVIDSEGAIGPAERASYTAMLRRIEARLDAAEATRPHPRPITRRSVRE
;
A
#
# COMPACT_ATOMS: atom_id res chain seq x y z
N MET A 1 -1.78 18.31 -28.27
CA MET A 1 -2.34 17.09 -27.65
C MET A 1 -1.58 16.78 -26.35
N ARG A 2 -2.06 17.26 -25.20
CA ARG A 2 -1.45 16.98 -23.88
C ARG A 2 -2.29 15.91 -23.19
N ARG A 3 -1.88 14.64 -23.31
CA ARG A 3 -2.40 13.54 -22.48
C ARG A 3 -1.92 13.75 -21.04
N ARG A 4 -2.52 14.72 -20.34
CA ARG A 4 -2.42 14.83 -18.87
C ARG A 4 -3.28 13.70 -18.30
N ILE A 5 -2.68 12.52 -18.29
CA ILE A 5 -2.82 11.44 -17.30
C ILE A 5 -3.92 11.78 -16.28
N LEU A 6 -5.16 11.47 -16.66
CA LEU A 6 -6.37 11.48 -15.82
C LEU A 6 -6.33 10.31 -14.82
N TRP A 7 -5.20 10.10 -14.14
CA TRP A 7 -5.06 8.96 -13.23
C TRP A 7 -5.60 9.24 -11.83
N ALA A 8 -5.68 10.50 -11.42
CA ALA A 8 -6.14 10.83 -10.06
C ALA A 8 -7.64 10.59 -9.84
N ALA A 9 -8.48 10.62 -10.89
CA ALA A 9 -9.94 10.57 -10.74
C ALA A 9 -10.57 9.19 -11.04
N ALA A 10 -9.89 8.32 -11.80
CA ALA A 10 -10.45 7.00 -12.14
C ALA A 10 -10.29 5.95 -11.03
N LEU A 11 -9.44 6.22 -10.03
CA LEU A 11 -8.99 5.25 -9.02
C LEU A 11 -9.79 5.26 -7.72
N ALA A 12 -10.63 6.26 -7.50
CA ALA A 12 -11.53 6.29 -6.34
C ALA A 12 -12.82 5.48 -6.54
N ALA A 13 -13.19 5.16 -7.79
CA ALA A 13 -14.48 4.56 -8.13
C ALA A 13 -14.47 3.03 -8.27
N ILE A 14 -13.30 2.43 -8.41
CA ILE A 14 -13.13 0.99 -8.62
C ILE A 14 -12.24 0.54 -7.47
N GLY A 15 -12.66 -0.40 -6.63
CA GLY A 15 -11.84 -1.00 -5.58
C GLY A 15 -10.64 -1.82 -6.09
N ALA A 16 -10.05 -1.41 -7.22
CA ALA A 16 -8.85 -1.94 -7.83
C ALA A 16 -7.71 -0.97 -7.54
N ALA A 17 -6.75 -1.44 -6.74
CA ALA A 17 -5.49 -0.74 -6.54
C ALA A 17 -4.86 -0.38 -7.91
N PRO A 18 -4.24 0.80 -8.05
CA PRO A 18 -3.48 1.12 -9.25
C PRO A 18 -2.41 0.05 -9.44
N GLN A 19 -2.20 -0.40 -10.68
CA GLN A 19 -1.14 -1.34 -11.05
C GLN A 19 -0.04 -0.59 -11.79
N PRO A 20 1.25 -0.76 -11.44
CA PRO A 20 2.30 0.10 -11.92
C PRO A 20 2.69 -0.44 -13.28
N VAL A 21 2.19 0.21 -14.33
CA VAL A 21 2.57 -0.09 -15.70
C VAL A 21 3.88 0.61 -16.04
N TRP A 22 4.96 0.24 -15.35
CA TRP A 22 6.29 0.61 -15.83
C TRP A 22 6.57 -0.26 -17.04
N ALA A 23 6.85 0.40 -18.17
CA ALA A 23 7.06 -0.27 -19.44
C ALA A 23 8.07 -1.41 -19.25
N HIS A 24 7.60 -2.65 -19.49
CA HIS A 24 8.27 -3.93 -19.25
C HIS A 24 9.64 -4.09 -19.94
N GLY A 25 10.19 -3.07 -20.59
CA GLY A 25 11.48 -3.11 -21.27
C GLY A 25 12.67 -2.62 -20.46
N ARG A 26 12.49 -1.88 -19.35
CA ARG A 26 13.61 -1.31 -18.55
C ARG A 26 13.34 -1.18 -17.05
N ALA A 27 12.39 -1.93 -16.49
CA ALA A 27 12.24 -1.91 -15.04
C ALA A 27 13.43 -2.61 -14.40
N THR A 28 14.26 -1.88 -13.65
CA THR A 28 15.30 -2.51 -12.84
C THR A 28 14.66 -3.37 -11.76
N ASP A 29 15.37 -4.38 -11.25
CA ASP A 29 14.89 -5.27 -10.18
C ASP A 29 14.34 -4.50 -8.96
N VAL A 30 14.97 -3.35 -8.68
CA VAL A 30 14.55 -2.39 -7.65
C VAL A 30 13.18 -1.79 -7.93
N GLN A 31 12.93 -1.37 -9.17
CA GLN A 31 11.62 -0.86 -9.57
C GLN A 31 10.61 -1.98 -9.40
N ALA A 32 10.76 -3.12 -10.08
CA ALA A 32 9.83 -4.25 -10.01
C ALA A 32 9.48 -4.65 -8.56
N THR A 33 10.47 -4.70 -7.67
CA THR A 33 10.26 -4.95 -6.24
C THR A 33 9.41 -3.88 -5.56
N LEU A 34 9.64 -2.60 -5.85
CA LEU A 34 8.82 -1.50 -5.34
C LEU A 34 7.37 -1.59 -5.83
N ALA A 35 7.14 -1.93 -7.11
CA ALA A 35 5.80 -2.13 -7.67
C ALA A 35 5.02 -3.20 -6.93
N ASP A 36 5.65 -4.37 -6.78
CA ASP A 36 5.04 -5.52 -6.12
C ASP A 36 4.69 -5.15 -4.66
N ARG A 37 5.59 -4.48 -3.94
CA ARG A 37 5.33 -4.00 -2.58
C ARG A 37 4.15 -3.05 -2.51
N LEU A 38 4.12 -2.01 -3.35
CA LEU A 38 3.03 -1.04 -3.37
C LEU A 38 1.68 -1.70 -3.67
N THR A 39 1.67 -2.66 -4.60
CA THR A 39 0.48 -3.44 -4.96
C THR A 39 0.00 -4.31 -3.79
N ARG A 40 0.92 -5.01 -3.11
CA ARG A 40 0.60 -5.84 -1.93
C ARG A 40 0.05 -5.00 -0.79
N PHE A 41 0.62 -3.82 -0.52
CA PHE A 41 0.10 -2.92 0.50
C PHE A 41 -1.29 -2.39 0.15
N ALA A 42 -1.52 -2.00 -1.10
CA ALA A 42 -2.83 -1.52 -1.53
C ALA A 42 -3.90 -2.62 -1.42
N ALA A 43 -3.58 -3.85 -1.82
CA ALA A 43 -4.46 -5.01 -1.65
C ALA A 43 -4.75 -5.29 -0.17
N ARG A 44 -3.73 -5.20 0.70
CA ARG A 44 -3.89 -5.38 2.15
C ARG A 44 -4.79 -4.30 2.77
N ILE A 45 -4.56 -3.02 2.46
CA ILE A 45 -5.43 -1.92 2.92
C ILE A 45 -6.88 -2.14 2.48
N ALA A 46 -7.10 -2.52 1.21
CA ALA A 46 -8.45 -2.78 0.70
C ALA A 46 -9.11 -3.97 1.42
N ARG A 47 -8.36 -5.05 1.67
CA ARG A 47 -8.82 -6.21 2.45
C ARG A 47 -9.17 -5.83 3.89
N ASP A 48 -8.32 -5.05 4.54
CA ASP A 48 -8.46 -4.70 5.95
C ASP A 48 -9.58 -3.66 6.15
N ARG A 49 -9.78 -2.77 5.17
CA ARG A 49 -10.97 -1.90 5.08
C ARG A 49 -12.25 -2.73 4.91
N LYS A 50 -12.26 -3.69 3.98
CA LYS A 50 -13.44 -4.53 3.70
C LYS A 50 -13.81 -5.44 4.88
N SER A 51 -12.82 -5.88 5.65
CA SER A 51 -13.03 -6.71 6.85
C SER A 51 -13.33 -5.89 8.12
N GLY A 52 -13.33 -4.55 8.02
CA GLY A 52 -13.63 -3.66 9.15
C GLY A 52 -12.50 -3.54 10.18
N ILE A 53 -11.29 -4.01 9.86
CA ILE A 53 -10.10 -3.87 10.70
C ILE A 53 -9.58 -2.42 10.65
N LEU A 54 -9.55 -1.83 9.45
CA LEU A 54 -9.19 -0.43 9.26
C LEU A 54 -10.41 0.46 9.18
N SER A 55 -10.38 1.56 9.92
CA SER A 55 -11.36 2.63 9.73
C SER A 55 -11.21 3.25 8.32
N PRO A 56 -12.30 3.70 7.67
CA PRO A 56 -12.23 4.33 6.36
C PRO A 56 -11.18 5.43 6.28
N GLY A 57 -11.14 6.32 7.28
CA GLY A 57 -10.14 7.41 7.34
C GLY A 57 -8.69 6.94 7.43
N GLN A 58 -8.42 5.83 8.13
CA GLN A 58 -7.06 5.25 8.17
C GLN A 58 -6.68 4.63 6.83
N ALA A 59 -7.61 3.88 6.22
CA ALA A 59 -7.41 3.27 4.92
C ALA A 59 -7.21 4.34 3.83
N ASP A 60 -7.99 5.41 3.83
CA ASP A 60 -7.86 6.52 2.88
C ASP A 60 -6.52 7.27 3.07
N PHE A 61 -6.09 7.53 4.32
CA PHE A 61 -4.79 8.15 4.59
C PHE A 61 -3.63 7.30 4.05
N MET A 62 -3.66 5.98 4.29
CA MET A 62 -2.62 5.07 3.83
C MET A 62 -2.64 4.87 2.31
N THR A 63 -3.83 4.88 1.70
CA THR A 63 -3.98 4.84 0.24
C THR A 63 -3.43 6.11 -0.40
N ALA A 64 -3.62 7.27 0.23
CA ALA A 64 -3.03 8.54 -0.22
C ALA A 64 -1.49 8.51 -0.14
N ASP A 65 -0.92 8.01 0.96
CA ASP A 65 0.53 7.82 1.11
C ASP A 65 1.08 6.88 0.01
N LEU A 66 0.43 5.73 -0.25
CA LEU A 66 0.83 4.81 -1.33
C LEU A 66 0.77 5.47 -2.71
N THR A 67 -0.31 6.21 -2.99
CA THR A 67 -0.50 6.92 -4.26
C THR A 67 0.56 8.00 -4.47
N ARG A 68 0.99 8.66 -3.38
CA ARG A 68 2.08 9.64 -3.43
C ARG A 68 3.41 8.98 -3.77
N ILE A 69 3.77 7.89 -3.09
CA ILE A 69 5.00 7.12 -3.40
C ILE A 69 4.98 6.69 -4.86
N TRP A 70 3.84 6.22 -5.34
CA TRP A 70 3.65 5.78 -6.71
C TRP A 70 3.89 6.88 -7.75
N SER A 71 3.27 8.04 -7.52
CA SER A 71 3.36 9.19 -8.42
C SER A 71 4.78 9.73 -8.46
N ASP A 72 5.43 9.80 -7.31
CA ASP A 72 6.80 10.27 -7.20
C ASP A 72 7.80 9.28 -7.84
N ALA A 73 7.68 7.98 -7.54
CA ALA A 73 8.52 6.96 -8.16
C ALA A 73 8.36 6.93 -9.69
N THR A 74 7.14 7.07 -10.19
CA THR A 74 6.88 7.14 -11.64
C THR A 74 7.53 8.38 -12.26
N ARG A 75 7.44 9.54 -11.59
CA ARG A 75 8.08 10.78 -12.05
C ARG A 75 9.60 10.65 -12.07
N VAL A 76 10.20 10.07 -11.03
CA VAL A 76 11.64 9.84 -10.95
C VAL A 76 12.09 8.89 -12.05
N ILE A 77 11.37 7.79 -12.28
CA ILE A 77 11.70 6.85 -13.36
C ILE A 77 11.56 7.53 -14.74
N ASP A 78 10.55 8.36 -14.95
CA ASP A 78 10.35 9.07 -16.22
C ASP A 78 11.44 10.13 -16.48
N SER A 79 11.89 10.81 -15.43
CA SER A 79 12.87 11.91 -15.53
C SER A 79 14.32 11.42 -15.51
N GLU A 80 14.63 10.45 -14.65
CA GLU A 80 16.00 9.98 -14.36
C GLU A 80 16.27 8.56 -14.89
N GLY A 81 15.24 7.86 -15.36
CA GLY A 81 15.34 6.48 -15.86
C GLY A 81 15.40 5.42 -14.77
N ALA A 82 15.83 5.77 -13.55
CA ALA A 82 15.94 4.85 -12.42
C ALA A 82 15.68 5.52 -11.07
N ILE A 83 15.29 4.70 -10.08
CA ILE A 83 15.15 5.14 -8.69
C ILE A 83 16.54 5.10 -8.05
N GLY A 84 17.02 6.24 -7.57
CA GLY A 84 18.28 6.37 -6.86
C GLY A 84 18.26 5.80 -5.44
N PRO A 85 19.43 5.69 -4.78
CA PRO A 85 19.53 5.18 -3.42
C PRO A 85 18.81 6.05 -2.39
N ALA A 86 18.77 7.38 -2.58
CA ALA A 86 18.10 8.31 -1.70
C ALA A 86 16.57 8.16 -1.77
N GLU A 87 16.02 8.10 -2.97
CA GLU A 87 14.60 7.88 -3.24
C GLU A 87 14.18 6.50 -2.71
N ARG A 88 15.00 5.47 -2.95
CA ARG A 88 14.77 4.13 -2.42
C ARG A 88 14.69 4.12 -0.89
N ALA A 89 15.60 4.82 -0.21
CA ALA A 89 15.58 4.93 1.25
C ALA A 89 14.31 5.66 1.74
N SER A 90 13.95 6.75 1.06
CA SER A 90 12.74 7.54 1.34
C SER A 90 11.46 6.71 1.18
N TYR A 91 11.29 6.04 0.04
CA TYR A 91 10.13 5.18 -0.23
C TYR A 91 10.07 3.99 0.72
N THR A 92 11.22 3.39 1.07
CA THR A 92 11.27 2.29 2.04
C THR A 92 10.81 2.75 3.42
N ALA A 93 11.22 3.95 3.87
CA ALA A 93 10.77 4.50 5.14
C ALA A 93 9.26 4.77 5.15
N MET A 94 8.71 5.33 4.07
CA MET A 94 7.26 5.55 3.95
C MET A 94 6.49 4.23 3.95
N LEU A 95 6.96 3.22 3.21
CA LEU A 95 6.35 1.89 3.19
C LEU A 95 6.38 1.23 4.57
N ARG A 96 7.48 1.30 5.32
CA ARG A 96 7.53 0.78 6.71
C ARG A 96 6.52 1.48 7.62
N ARG A 97 6.28 2.78 7.43
CA ARG A 97 5.27 3.51 8.21
C ARG A 97 3.85 3.02 7.92
N ILE A 98 3.56 2.71 6.66
CA ILE A 98 2.27 2.12 6.24
C ILE A 98 2.13 0.71 6.82
N GLU A 99 3.19 -0.11 6.72
CA GLU A 99 3.23 -1.45 7.28
C GLU A 99 3.00 -1.46 8.80
N ALA A 100 3.68 -0.60 9.55
CA ALA A 100 3.49 -0.48 11.00
C ALA A 100 2.06 -0.09 11.38
N ARG A 101 1.39 0.73 10.56
CA ARG A 101 -0.03 1.08 10.76
C ARG A 101 -0.96 -0.09 10.46
N LEU A 102 -0.67 -0.88 9.41
CA LEU A 102 -1.42 -2.11 9.13
C LEU A 102 -1.29 -3.10 10.27
N ASP A 103 -0.06 -3.30 10.75
CA ASP A 103 0.23 -4.20 11.86
C ASP A 103 -0.47 -3.75 13.15
N ALA A 104 -0.39 -2.46 13.47
CA ALA A 104 -1.11 -1.90 14.62
C ALA A 104 -2.62 -2.10 14.50
N ALA A 105 -3.22 -1.86 13.33
CA ALA A 105 -4.65 -2.08 13.12
C ALA A 105 -5.04 -3.56 13.29
N GLU A 106 -4.22 -4.48 12.79
CA GLU A 106 -4.43 -5.92 12.94
C GLU A 106 -4.21 -6.40 14.38
N ALA A 107 -3.25 -5.83 15.11
CA ALA A 107 -3.03 -6.09 16.54
C ALA A 107 -4.18 -5.57 17.43
N THR A 108 -4.87 -4.52 16.98
CA THR A 108 -6.06 -3.97 17.67
C THR A 108 -7.29 -4.88 17.49
N ARG A 109 -7.20 -5.88 16.60
CA ARG A 109 -8.25 -6.89 16.46
C ARG A 109 -8.33 -7.67 17.78
N PRO A 110 -9.51 -7.72 18.43
CA PRO A 110 -9.64 -8.53 19.63
C PRO A 110 -9.36 -9.97 19.23
N HIS A 111 -8.22 -10.50 19.69
CA HIS A 111 -8.00 -11.94 19.68
C HIS A 111 -9.22 -12.54 20.39
N PRO A 112 -9.93 -13.51 19.78
CA PRO A 112 -10.93 -14.25 20.52
C PRO A 112 -10.19 -14.84 21.70
N ARG A 113 -10.49 -14.36 22.92
CA ARG A 113 -9.97 -14.99 24.13
C ARG A 113 -10.31 -16.46 23.97
N PRO A 114 -9.35 -17.39 24.09
CA PRO A 114 -9.71 -18.80 24.15
C PRO A 114 -10.74 -18.90 25.26
N ILE A 115 -11.96 -19.31 24.89
CA ILE A 115 -13.02 -19.58 25.84
C ILE A 115 -12.47 -20.78 26.60
N THR A 116 -11.76 -20.54 27.70
CA THR A 116 -11.37 -21.59 28.63
C THR A 116 -12.67 -22.12 29.21
N ARG A 117 -13.21 -23.10 28.51
CA ARG A 117 -14.35 -23.89 28.88
C ARG A 117 -13.99 -24.61 30.18
N ARG A 118 -14.40 -23.99 31.29
CA ARG A 118 -14.99 -24.61 32.48
C ARG A 118 -14.49 -26.04 32.76
N SER A 119 -13.54 -26.17 33.69
CA SER A 119 -13.53 -27.32 34.59
C SER A 119 -14.14 -26.88 35.91
N VAL A 120 -15.47 -26.90 35.97
CA VAL A 120 -16.17 -27.10 37.23
C VAL A 120 -15.91 -28.56 37.59
N ARG A 121 -15.24 -28.78 38.72
CA ARG A 121 -15.20 -30.08 39.37
C ARG A 121 -15.83 -29.89 40.73
N GLU A 122 -17.05 -30.41 40.84
CA GLU A 122 -17.71 -30.79 42.08
C GLU A 122 -16.90 -31.88 42.80
#